data_AF-A0A127PD67-F1
#
_entry.id   AF-A0A127PD67-F1
#
_cell.length_a   1.000
_cell.length_b   1.000
_cell.length_c   1.000
_cell.angle_alpha   90.00
_cell.angle_beta   90.00
_cell.angle_gamma   90.00
#
_symmetry.space_group_name_H-M   'P 1'
#
loop_
_entity.id
_entity.type
_entity.pdbx_description
1 polymer ?
#
loop_
_entity_poly.entity_id
_entity_poly.type
_entity_poly.pdbx_seq_one_letter_code
_entity_poly.pdbx_strand_id
1 'polypeptide(L)' 'MLGLPQPFPQEILIDQGLGDKFLAEQLLPAQFEAACAQAGQRLTLRRHADYDHGYYFISTLIEDHLAFHQRILSANS' A
#
# COMPACT_ATOMS: atom_id res chain seq x y z
N MET A 1 -1.81 -6.58 30.97
CA MET A 1 -2.36 -5.78 29.87
C MET A 1 -1.31 -5.81 28.76
N LEU A 2 -1.48 -6.67 27.75
CA LEU A 2 -0.53 -6.77 26.62
C LEU A 2 -0.60 -5.46 25.84
N GLY A 3 0.53 -4.76 25.71
CA GLY A 3 0.62 -3.50 24.97
C GLY A 3 0.14 -3.71 23.55
N LEU A 4 -0.80 -2.87 23.09
CA LEU A 4 -1.22 -2.87 21.70
C LEU A 4 0.04 -2.70 20.82
N PRO A 5 0.24 -3.53 19.78
CA PRO A 5 1.34 -3.32 18.85
C PRO A 5 1.23 -1.89 18.30
N GLN A 6 2.28 -1.11 18.54
CA GLN A 6 2.31 0.27 18.03
C GLN A 6 2.34 0.18 16.49
N PRO A 7 1.43 0.89 15.79
CA PRO A 7 1.47 0.92 14.33
C PRO A 7 2.79 1.50 13.85
N PHE A 8 3.17 1.15 12.61
CA PHE A 8 4.33 1.75 11.97
C PHE A 8 4.14 3.28 11.90
N PRO A 9 5.13 4.06 12.36
CA PRO A 9 4.93 5.49 12.56
C PRO A 9 4.72 6.26 11.26
N GLN A 10 5.09 5.73 10.09
CA GLN A 10 4.85 6.36 8.80
C GLN A 10 3.65 5.77 8.06
N GLU A 11 3.20 6.48 7.04
CA GLU A 11 2.14 6.02 6.15
C GLU A 11 2.62 4.85 5.28
N ILE A 12 1.70 3.97 4.91
CA ILE A 12 1.90 2.91 3.92
C ILE A 12 1.18 3.33 2.64
N LEU A 13 1.84 3.22 1.49
CA LEU A 13 1.24 3.40 0.17
C LEU A 13 1.18 2.05 -0.56
N ILE A 14 0.01 1.68 -1.07
CA ILE A 14 -0.20 0.50 -1.91
C ILE A 14 -0.96 0.91 -3.17
N ASP A 15 -0.50 0.42 -4.31
CA ASP A 15 -1.19 0.51 -5.59
C ASP A 15 -1.56 -0.90 -6.06
N GLN A 16 -2.85 -1.12 -6.33
CA GLN A 16 -3.37 -2.41 -6.75
C GLN A 16 -4.09 -2.28 -8.09
N GLY A 17 -3.65 -3.07 -9.07
CA GLY A 17 -4.39 -3.28 -10.32
C GLY A 17 -5.64 -4.14 -10.08
N LEU A 18 -6.80 -3.69 -10.55
CA LEU A 18 -8.06 -4.43 -10.42
C LEU A 18 -8.25 -5.51 -11.50
N GLY A 19 -7.45 -5.47 -12.56
CA GLY A 19 -7.35 -6.54 -13.57
C GLY A 19 -6.39 -7.66 -13.18
N ASP A 20 -5.81 -7.60 -11.98
CA ASP A 20 -4.87 -8.60 -11.48
C ASP A 20 -5.57 -9.93 -11.18
N LYS A 21 -5.14 -10.99 -11.87
CA LYS A 21 -5.68 -12.35 -11.72
C LYS A 21 -5.48 -12.95 -10.32
N PHE A 22 -4.57 -12.39 -9.52
CA PHE A 22 -4.26 -12.87 -8.17
C PHE A 22 -5.02 -12.10 -7.07
N LEU A 23 -5.81 -11.08 -7.44
CA LEU A 23 -6.44 -10.13 -6.52
C LEU A 23 -7.28 -10.82 -5.42
N ALA A 24 -8.17 -11.72 -5.82
CA ALA A 24 -9.17 -12.32 -4.93
C ALA A 24 -8.64 -13.52 -4.12
N GLU A 25 -7.60 -14.20 -4.60
CA GLU A 25 -7.13 -15.46 -3.99
C GLU A 25 -5.82 -15.30 -3.22
N GLN A 26 -4.97 -14.34 -3.59
CA GLN A 26 -3.62 -14.21 -3.03
C GLN A 26 -3.34 -12.83 -2.44
N LEU A 27 -3.72 -11.75 -3.13
CA LEU A 27 -3.32 -10.39 -2.74
C LEU A 27 -4.17 -9.84 -1.60
N LEU A 28 -5.48 -10.06 -1.66
CA LEU A 28 -6.44 -9.77 -0.57
C LEU A 28 -6.31 -8.34 0.00
N PRO A 29 -6.24 -7.27 -0.82
CA PRO A 29 -5.98 -5.91 -0.34
C PRO A 29 -7.05 -5.39 0.64
N ALA A 30 -8.29 -5.86 0.52
CA ALA A 30 -9.37 -5.52 1.45
C ALA A 30 -9.11 -6.06 2.88
N GLN A 31 -8.46 -7.21 3.01
CA GLN A 31 -8.09 -7.76 4.32
C GLN A 31 -6.98 -6.92 4.96
N PHE A 32 -5.99 -6.49 4.17
CA PHE A 32 -4.92 -5.60 4.62
C PHE A 32 -5.47 -4.23 5.06
N GLU A 33 -6.39 -3.65 4.27
CA GLU A 33 -7.07 -2.40 4.59
C GLU A 33 -7.86 -2.50 5.91
N ALA A 34 -8.63 -3.58 6.09
CA ALA A 34 -9.35 -3.84 7.33
C ALA A 34 -8.42 -4.01 8.54
N ALA A 35 -7.30 -4.72 8.37
CA ALA A 35 -6.30 -4.89 9.43
C ALA A 35 -5.65 -3.54 9.81
N CYS A 36 -5.32 -2.70 8.83
CA CYS A 36 -4.80 -1.36 9.09
C CYS A 36 -5.80 -0.50 9.85
N ALA A 37 -7.08 -0.53 9.46
CA ALA A 37 -8.14 0.19 10.15
C ALA A 37 -8.28 -0.26 11.63
N GLN A 38 -8.19 -1.57 11.89
CA GLN A 38 -8.24 -2.11 13.26
C GLN A 38 -7.01 -1.72 14.10
N ALA A 39 -5.83 -1.69 13.49
CA ALA A 39 -4.58 -1.35 14.16
C ALA A 39 -4.32 0.16 14.29
N GLY A 40 -5.12 1.01 13.62
CA GLY A 40 -4.84 2.44 13.50
C GLY A 40 -3.63 2.77 12.63
N GLN A 41 -3.25 1.87 11.71
CA GLN A 41 -2.16 2.07 10.77
C GLN A 41 -2.61 3.03 9.65
N ARG A 42 -1.79 4.04 9.36
CA ARG A 42 -2.01 4.95 8.23
C ARG A 42 -1.73 4.21 6.92
N LEU A 43 -2.72 4.17 6.04
CA LEU A 43 -2.68 3.49 4.74
C LEU A 43 -3.35 4.35 3.68
N THR A 44 -2.65 4.57 2.57
CA THR A 44 -3.23 4.96 1.29
C THR A 44 -3.20 3.75 0.36
N LEU A 45 -4.37 3.20 0.05
CA LEU A 45 -4.52 2.08 -0.90
C LEU A 45 -5.28 2.55 -2.14
N ARG A 46 -4.55 2.75 -3.24
CA ARG A 46 -5.09 3.20 -4.53
C ARG A 46 -5.41 1.99 -5.40
N ARG A 47 -6.57 2.02 -6.06
CA ARG A 47 -7.09 0.94 -6.89
C ARG A 47 -7.16 1.43 -8.33
N HIS A 48 -6.52 0.70 -9.25
CA HIS A 48 -6.41 1.10 -10.65
C HIS A 48 -7.17 0.12 -11.54
N ALA A 49 -8.17 0.62 -12.26
CA ALA A 49 -8.92 -0.19 -13.22
C ALA A 49 -7.99 -0.69 -14.33
N ASP A 50 -8.24 -1.91 -14.82
CA ASP A 50 -7.59 -2.53 -15.98
C ASP A 50 -6.08 -2.83 -15.88
N TYR A 51 -5.41 -2.42 -14.81
CA TYR A 51 -4.02 -2.78 -14.56
C TYR A 51 -3.88 -4.21 -14.02
N ASP A 52 -2.81 -4.88 -14.45
CA ASP A 52 -2.47 -6.26 -14.12
C ASP A 52 -1.32 -6.35 -13.09
N HIS A 53 -0.73 -7.54 -12.96
CA HIS A 53 0.40 -7.82 -12.05
C HIS A 53 1.78 -7.55 -12.69
N GLY A 54 1.83 -6.93 -13.87
CA GLY A 54 3.02 -6.83 -14.69
C GLY A 54 3.93 -5.66 -14.34
N TYR A 55 5.18 -5.71 -14.83
CA TYR A 55 6.10 -4.58 -14.72
C TYR A 55 5.63 -3.32 -15.44
N TYR A 56 4.72 -3.44 -16.41
CA TYR A 56 4.08 -2.28 -17.04
C TYR A 56 3.26 -1.48 -16.02
N PHE A 57 2.46 -2.15 -15.18
CA PHE A 57 1.74 -1.49 -14.10
C PHE A 57 2.72 -0.80 -13.13
N ILE A 58 3.74 -1.53 -12.68
CA ILE A 58 4.74 -1.01 -11.73
C ILE A 58 5.43 0.24 -12.31
N SER A 59 5.89 0.18 -13.55
CA SER A 59 6.62 1.29 -14.17
C SER A 59 5.76 2.53 -14.37
N THR A 60 4.43 2.38 -14.51
CA THR A 60 3.53 3.54 -14.66
C THR A 60 3.35 4.33 -13.35
N LEU A 61 3.59 3.70 -12.19
CA LEU A 61 3.39 4.32 -10.87
C LEU A 61 4.67 4.49 -10.06
N ILE A 62 5.82 4.02 -10.56
CA ILE A 62 7.07 4.03 -9.80
C ILE A 62 7.53 5.45 -9.42
N GLU A 63 7.26 6.45 -10.26
CA GLU A 63 7.60 7.84 -9.97
C GLU A 63 6.86 8.36 -8.72
N ASP A 64 5.57 8.06 -8.61
CA ASP A 64 4.76 8.41 -7.42
C ASP A 64 5.30 7.75 -6.15
N HIS A 65 5.73 6.48 -6.24
CA HIS A 65 6.31 5.75 -5.12
C HIS A 65 7.65 6.35 -4.68
N LEU A 66 8.50 6.72 -5.64
CA LEU A 66 9.76 7.40 -5.35
C LEU A 66 9.52 8.75 -4.66
N ALA A 67 8.55 9.55 -5.14
CA ALA A 67 8.18 10.81 -4.51
C ALA A 67 7.58 10.62 -3.10
N PHE A 68 6.76 9.58 -2.91
CA PHE A 68 6.23 9.20 -1.60
C PHE A 68 7.35 8.88 -0.61
N HIS A 69 8.29 8.01 -1.01
CA HIS A 69 9.42 7.66 -0.17
C HIS A 69 10.39 8.82 0.07
N GLN A 70 10.65 9.65 -0.95
CA GLN A 70 11.51 10.83 -0.82
C GLN A 70 10.98 11.79 0.25
N ARG A 71 9.68 12.09 0.26
CA ARG A 71 9.06 12.92 1.30
C ARG A 71 9.25 12.36 2.71
N ILE A 72 9.14 11.04 2.88
CA ILE A 72 9.26 10.38 4.19
C ILE A 72 10.73 10.31 4.64
N LEU A 73 11.64 9.92 3.75
CA LEU A 73 13.05 9.70 4.08
C LEU A 73 13.77 11.03 4.32
N SER A 74 13.46 12.07 3.54
CA SER A 74 14.03 13.41 3.74
C SER A 74 13.46 14.14 4.96
N ALA A 75 12.24 13.83 5.40
CA ALA A 75 11.66 14.42 6.60
C ALA A 75 12.29 13.90 7.91
N ASN A 76 13.00 12.78 7.85
CA ASN A 76 13.74 12.18 8.98
C ASN A 76 15.24 12.50 8.95
N SER A 77 15.68 13.42 8.07
CA SER A 77 17.08 13.87 7.94
C SER A 77 17.36 15.17 8.68
#